data_AF-A0A8T4XJJ8-F1
#
_entry.id   AF-A0A8T4XJJ8-F1
#
_cell.length_a   1.000
_cell.length_b   1.000
_cell.length_c   1.000
_cell.angle_alpha   90.00
_cell.angle_beta   90.00
_cell.angle_gamma   90.00
#
_symmetry.space_group_name_H-M   'P 1'
#
loop_
_entity.id
_entity.type
_entity.pdbx_description
1 polymer ?
#
loop_
_entity_poly.entity_id
_entity_poly.type
_entity_poly.pdbx_seq_one_letter_code
_entity_poly.pdbx_strand_id
1 'polypeptide(L)'
;MDMERLRRVNRGGRIQLIFAGKAHPRDESGKRIIEEIFRYRSALGGEIEIAYLENYDVEVAAKLVSGVDIWLNTPLPRWRLPEQAA
;
A
#
# COMPACT_ATOMS: atom_id res chain seq x y z
N MET A 1 1.80 -2.28 -9.08
CA MET A 1 1.29 -3.56 -8.55
C MET A 1 0.87 -4.47 -9.69
N ASP A 2 1.16 -5.78 -9.64
CA ASP A 2 0.68 -6.76 -10.63
C ASP A 2 -0.74 -7.22 -10.24
N MET A 3 -1.76 -6.62 -10.87
CA MET A 3 -3.18 -6.87 -10.57
C MET A 3 -3.62 -8.27 -11.00
N GLU A 4 -3.11 -8.77 -12.13
CA GLU A 4 -3.45 -10.12 -12.62
C GLU A 4 -2.96 -11.19 -11.66
N ARG A 5 -1.73 -11.05 -11.18
CA ARG A 5 -1.20 -11.96 -10.16
C ARG A 5 -1.99 -11.85 -8.85
N LEU A 6 -2.38 -10.66 -8.44
CA LEU A 6 -3.16 -10.46 -7.21
C LEU A 6 -4.53 -11.14 -7.30
N ARG A 7 -5.25 -10.98 -8.42
CA ARG A 7 -6.52 -11.69 -8.71
C ARG A 7 -6.35 -13.21 -8.65
N ARG A 8 -5.28 -13.74 -9.26
CA ARG A 8 -5.00 -15.18 -9.22
C ARG A 8 -4.75 -15.72 -7.81
N VAL A 9 -4.21 -14.91 -6.90
CA VAL A 9 -3.99 -15.31 -5.50
C VAL A 9 -5.26 -15.12 -4.67
N ASN A 10 -6.10 -14.13 -4.99
CA ASN A 10 -7.39 -13.90 -4.34
C ASN A 10 -8.51 -14.85 -4.79
N ARG A 11 -8.21 -16.07 -5.27
CA ARG A 11 -9.24 -17.03 -5.76
C ARG A 11 -10.34 -17.34 -4.73
N GLY A 12 -10.03 -17.21 -3.44
CA GLY A 12 -11.00 -17.42 -2.36
C GLY A 12 -11.77 -16.16 -1.92
N GLY A 13 -11.47 -14.97 -2.46
CA GLY A 13 -12.14 -13.71 -2.10
C GLY A 13 -11.87 -13.24 -0.67
N ARG A 14 -10.71 -13.56 -0.10
CA ARG A 14 -10.40 -13.28 1.33
C ARG A 14 -9.30 -12.25 1.54
N ILE A 15 -8.72 -11.71 0.48
CA ILE A 15 -7.63 -10.74 0.60
C ILE A 15 -8.22 -9.34 0.73
N GLN A 16 -7.81 -8.65 1.79
CA GLN A 16 -7.96 -7.21 1.94
C GLN A 16 -6.56 -6.60 2.00
N LEU A 17 -6.37 -5.46 1.34
CA LEU A 17 -5.13 -4.71 1.42
C LEU A 17 -5.36 -3.42 2.20
N ILE A 18 -4.46 -3.14 3.14
CA ILE A 18 -4.46 -1.89 3.89
C ILE A 18 -3.12 -1.21 3.63
N PHE A 19 -3.20 0.01 3.09
CA PHE A 19 -2.06 0.90 2.92
C PHE A 19 -2.15 2.03 3.94
N ALA A 20 -1.01 2.52 4.41
CA ALA A 20 -0.93 3.68 5.29
C ALA A 20 0.30 4.50 4.92
N GLY A 21 0.18 5.82 4.99
CA GLY A 21 1.29 6.68 4.62
C GLY A 21 0.97 8.16 4.69
N LYS A 22 2.02 8.96 4.85
CA LYS A 22 2.00 10.42 4.74
C LYS A 22 3.07 10.80 3.74
N ALA A 23 2.69 11.48 2.65
CA ALA A 23 3.65 12.09 1.74
C ALA A 23 3.90 13.53 2.19
N HIS A 24 5.17 13.93 2.25
CA HIS A 24 5.52 15.33 2.51
C HIS A 24 5.03 16.22 1.34
N PRO A 25 4.67 17.49 1.55
CA PRO A 25 4.23 18.37 0.46
C PRO A 25 5.22 18.55 -0.70
N ARG A 26 6.49 18.22 -0.50
CA ARG A 26 7.55 18.25 -1.53
C ARG A 26 7.88 16.88 -2.11
N ASP A 27 7.29 15.81 -1.59
CA ASP A 27 7.51 14.44 -2.04
C ASP A 27 6.53 14.07 -3.16
N GLU A 28 6.85 14.51 -4.37
CA GLU A 28 6.04 14.23 -5.57
C GLU A 28 5.98 12.73 -5.88
N SER A 29 7.05 11.98 -5.62
CA SER A 29 7.05 10.52 -5.79
C SER A 29 6.08 9.83 -4.85
N GLY A 30 6.09 10.16 -3.57
CA GLY A 30 5.18 9.60 -2.57
C GLY A 30 3.73 9.92 -2.90
N LYS A 31 3.43 11.16 -3.31
CA LYS A 31 2.08 11.53 -3.76
C LYS A 31 1.60 10.68 -4.94
N ARG A 32 2.45 10.49 -5.97
CA ARG A 32 2.11 9.62 -7.12
C ARG A 32 1.84 8.19 -6.70
N ILE A 33 2.61 7.63 -5.76
CA ILE A 33 2.35 6.28 -5.23
C ILE A 33 0.98 6.21 -4.56
N ILE A 34 0.62 7.22 -3.78
CA ILE A 34 -0.71 7.30 -3.14
C ILE A 34 -1.82 7.36 -4.21
N GLU A 35 -1.66 8.20 -5.23
CA GLU A 35 -2.60 8.28 -6.36
C GLU A 35 -2.74 6.93 -7.08
N GLU A 36 -1.65 6.20 -7.29
CA GLU A 36 -1.67 4.86 -7.87
C GLU A 36 -2.44 3.86 -7.00
N ILE A 37 -2.30 3.93 -5.67
CA ILE A 37 -3.07 3.08 -4.75
C ILE A 37 -4.57 3.32 -4.91
N PHE A 38 -5.01 4.58 -5.00
CA PHE A 38 -6.42 4.90 -5.24
C PHE A 38 -6.90 4.42 -6.62
N ARG A 39 -6.05 4.50 -7.65
CA ARG A 39 -6.36 3.91 -8.96
C ARG A 39 -6.54 2.40 -8.88
N TYR A 40 -5.67 1.70 -8.14
CA TYR A 40 -5.79 0.25 -7.94
C TYR A 40 -7.05 -0.11 -7.16
N ARG A 41 -7.38 0.65 -6.11
CA ARG A 41 -8.63 0.49 -5.35
C ARG A 41 -9.85 0.56 -6.27
N SER A 42 -9.90 1.55 -7.16
CA SER A 42 -10.99 1.69 -8.13
C SER A 42 -11.01 0.52 -9.11
N ALA A 43 -9.85 0.13 -9.66
CA ALA A 43 -9.73 -0.94 -10.65
C ALA A 43 -10.03 -2.35 -10.11
N LEU A 44 -9.94 -2.56 -8.80
CA LEU A 44 -10.20 -3.82 -8.11
C LEU A 44 -11.50 -3.81 -7.29
N GLY A 45 -12.27 -2.73 -7.36
CA GLY A 45 -13.50 -2.56 -6.60
C GLY A 45 -14.47 -3.71 -6.81
N GLY A 46 -14.95 -4.31 -5.70
CA GLY A 46 -15.83 -5.48 -5.72
C GLY A 46 -15.11 -6.83 -5.89
N GLU A 47 -13.81 -6.85 -6.16
CA GLU A 47 -12.99 -8.06 -6.20
C GLU A 47 -12.05 -8.17 -4.98
N ILE A 48 -11.33 -7.09 -4.68
CA ILE A 48 -10.36 -7.00 -3.58
C ILE A 48 -10.56 -5.65 -2.91
N GLU A 49 -10.86 -5.68 -1.61
CA GLU A 49 -11.03 -4.47 -0.83
C GLU A 49 -9.67 -3.85 -0.51
N ILE A 50 -9.53 -2.55 -0.85
CA ILE A 50 -8.34 -1.77 -0.57
C ILE A 50 -8.73 -0.56 0.29
N ALA A 51 -8.14 -0.49 1.48
CA ALA A 51 -8.23 0.66 2.36
C ALA A 51 -6.92 1.46 2.34
N TYR A 52 -7.02 2.78 2.36
CA TYR A 52 -5.89 3.68 2.58
C TYR A 52 -6.14 4.47 3.86
N LEU A 53 -5.20 4.40 4.80
CA LEU A 53 -5.27 5.08 6.08
C LEU A 53 -4.42 6.34 6.03
N GLU A 54 -5.10 7.46 5.88
CA GLU A 54 -4.52 8.79 6.03
C GLU A 54 -4.26 9.09 7.50
N ASN A 55 -3.26 9.92 7.75
CA ASN A 55 -3.02 10.51 9.05
C ASN A 55 -2.86 9.52 10.22
N TYR A 56 -2.49 8.26 9.96
CA TYR A 56 -2.36 7.26 11.01
C TYR A 56 -1.44 7.77 12.13
N ASP A 57 -1.89 7.51 13.36
CA ASP A 57 -1.18 7.79 14.59
C ASP A 57 -0.80 6.46 15.27
N VAL A 58 -0.22 6.56 16.47
CA VAL A 58 0.23 5.40 17.23
C VAL A 58 -0.94 4.49 17.64
N GLU A 59 -2.13 5.05 17.86
CA GLU A 59 -3.30 4.26 18.24
C GLU A 59 -3.80 3.41 17.06
N VAL A 60 -3.89 4.01 15.87
CA VAL A 60 -4.23 3.29 14.64
C VAL A 60 -3.16 2.25 14.31
N ALA A 61 -1.88 2.59 14.49
CA ALA A 61 -0.77 1.66 14.27
C ALA A 61 -0.87 0.43 15.18
N ALA A 62 -1.20 0.61 16.46
CA ALA A 62 -1.37 -0.51 17.39
C ALA A 62 -2.47 -1.48 16.93
N LYS A 63 -3.63 -0.94 16.49
CA LYS A 63 -4.74 -1.74 15.97
C LYS A 63 -4.35 -2.51 14.70
N LEU A 64 -3.62 -1.87 13.78
CA LEU A 64 -3.13 -2.50 12.56
C LEU A 64 -2.17 -3.65 12.85
N VAL A 65 -1.17 -3.40 13.71
CA VAL A 65 -0.17 -4.42 14.07
C VAL A 65 -0.83 -5.63 14.74
N SER A 66 -1.83 -5.42 15.60
CA SER A 66 -2.55 -6.54 16.23
C SER A 66 -3.52 -7.27 15.31
N GLY A 67 -4.03 -6.61 14.27
CA GLY A 67 -5.13 -7.11 13.45
C GLY A 67 -4.72 -7.68 12.10
N VAL A 68 -3.46 -7.51 11.69
CA VAL A 68 -2.98 -7.94 10.37
C VAL A 68 -2.56 -9.42 10.37
N ASP A 69 -2.97 -10.17 9.36
CA ASP A 69 -2.46 -11.53 9.15
C ASP A 69 -1.01 -11.53 8.63
N ILE A 70 -0.69 -10.58 7.74
CA ILE A 70 0.62 -10.46 7.07
C ILE A 70 1.03 -8.99 6.99
N TRP A 71 2.18 -8.67 7.58
CA TRP A 71 2.80 -7.34 7.46
C TRP A 71 3.87 -7.34 6.36
N LEU A 72 3.73 -6.46 5.37
CA LEU A 72 4.70 -6.30 4.28
C LEU A 72 5.58 -5.08 4.50
N ASN A 73 6.88 -5.32 4.66
CA ASN A 73 7.90 -4.27 4.74
C ASN A 73 9.00 -4.57 3.70
N THR A 74 8.80 -4.08 2.48
CA THR A 74 9.68 -4.39 1.33
C THR A 74 10.34 -3.12 0.76
N PRO A 75 11.21 -2.44 1.52
CA PRO A 75 11.94 -1.29 0.99
C PRO A 75 12.89 -1.73 -0.12
N LEU A 76 13.10 -0.86 -1.11
CA LEU A 76 14.18 -1.06 -2.06
C LEU A 76 15.52 -0.81 -1.33
N PRO A 77 16.48 -1.74 -1.43
CA PRO A 77 17.77 -1.53 -0.82
C PRO A 77 18.48 -0.34 -1.49
N ARG A 78 19.26 0.41 -0.70
CA ARG A 78 19.89 1.69 -1.11
C ARG A 78 20.63 1.61 -2.45
N TRP A 79 21.29 0.48 -2.74
CA TRP A 79 22.05 0.28 -3.99
C TRP A 79 21.19 0.04 -5.24
N ARG A 80 19.87 -0.13 -5.09
CA ARG A 80 18.91 -0.21 -6.20
C ARG A 80 18.18 1.10 -6.43
N LEU A 81 18.46 2.14 -5.63
CA LEU A 81 17.92 3.46 -5.86
C LEU A 81 18.69 4.13 -7.01
N PRO A 82 18.02 4.87 -7.91
CA PRO A 82 18.71 5.74 -8.85
C PRO A 82 19.59 6.73 -8.07
N GLU A 83 20.75 7.09 -8.62
CA GLU A 83 21.76 7.95 -7.98
C GLU A 83 21.22 9.32 -7.52
N GLN A 84 20.04 9.71 -8.02
CA GLN A 84 19.34 10.96 -7.72
C GLN A 84 18.40 10.89 -6.48
N ALA A 85 18.30 9.73 -5.81
CA ALA A 85 17.38 9.52 -4.68
C ALA A 85 18.06 9.60 -3.29
N ALA A 86 19.26 10.19 -3.21
CA ALA A 86 20.03 10.37 -1.97
C ALA A 86 20.16 11.86 -1.61
#